data_AF-A0A557SRV3-F1
#
_entry.id   AF-A0A557SRV3-F1
#
_cell.length_a   1.000
_cell.length_b   1.000
_cell.length_c   1.000
_cell.angle_alpha   90.00
_cell.angle_beta   90.00
_cell.angle_gamma   90.00
#
_symmetry.space_group_name_H-M   'P 1'
#
loop_
_entity.id
_entity.type
_entity.pdbx_description
1 polymer ?
#
loop_
_entity_poly.entity_id
_entity_poly.type
_entity_poly.pdbx_seq_one_letter_code
_entity_poly.pdbx_strand_id
1 'polypeptide(L)'
;MTIEKNTYKAITHSNRKGKYATSTENRRLMWEYIIWPLILELNKNYFTPEEYHKMRNKVSIEKKIPISKMSGGLVSLLLKGILTQDKKYYSIHYKLIPYMRKNIHLDYETVLREVRSKK
;
A
#
# COMPACT_ATOMS: atom_id res chain seq x y z
N MET A 1 37.80 2.08 -46.06
CA MET A 1 38.48 3.02 -45.15
C MET A 1 37.41 3.85 -44.44
N THR A 2 37.33 3.66 -43.11
CA THR A 2 36.97 4.63 -42.05
C THR A 2 35.65 5.42 -42.11
N ILE A 3 34.92 5.70 -41.03
CA ILE A 3 34.96 5.36 -39.61
C ILE A 3 33.54 5.65 -39.06
N GLU A 4 33.16 4.86 -38.06
CA GLU A 4 31.95 4.91 -37.25
C GLU A 4 31.52 6.30 -36.76
N LYS A 5 30.21 6.55 -36.72
CA LYS A 5 29.62 7.57 -35.84
C LYS A 5 28.84 6.90 -34.72
N ASN A 6 29.65 6.54 -33.72
CA ASN A 6 29.37 6.37 -32.29
C ASN A 6 27.97 6.81 -31.80
N THR A 7 27.07 5.83 -31.64
CA THR A 7 25.87 5.97 -30.80
C THR A 7 26.28 5.91 -29.34
N TYR A 8 26.53 7.07 -28.74
CA TYR A 8 26.58 7.20 -27.29
C TYR A 8 25.15 7.06 -26.75
N LYS A 9 24.71 5.82 -26.50
CA LYS A 9 23.60 5.56 -25.59
C LYS A 9 24.05 6.05 -24.21
N ALA A 10 23.64 7.25 -23.85
CA ALA A 10 23.70 7.72 -22.48
C ALA A 10 22.90 6.73 -21.62
N ILE A 11 23.59 5.80 -20.98
CA ILE A 11 23.03 4.96 -19.92
C ILE A 11 22.76 5.92 -18.76
N THR A 12 21.56 6.49 -18.76
CA THR A 12 21.04 7.16 -17.59
C THR A 12 20.86 6.08 -16.53
N HIS A 13 21.84 5.95 -15.65
CA HIS A 13 21.77 5.11 -14.47
C HIS A 13 20.73 5.72 -13.53
N SER A 14 19.45 5.54 -13.85
CA SER A 14 18.37 5.98 -12.98
C SER A 14 18.56 5.21 -11.68
N ASN A 15 18.75 5.92 -10.56
CA ASN A 15 18.71 5.39 -9.20
C ASN A 15 17.28 4.86 -8.90
N ARG A 16 16.83 3.87 -9.66
CA ARG A 16 15.57 3.18 -9.47
C ARG A 16 15.72 2.35 -8.21
N LYS A 17 14.93 2.68 -7.20
CA LYS A 17 14.76 1.84 -6.00
C LYS A 17 14.58 0.39 -6.44
N GLY A 18 15.30 -0.53 -5.78
CA GLY A 18 15.15 -1.96 -6.04
C GLY A 18 13.72 -2.44 -5.76
N LYS A 19 13.30 -3.52 -6.44
CA LYS A 19 11.93 -4.08 -6.39
C LYS A 19 11.38 -4.21 -4.96
N TYR A 20 12.20 -4.68 -4.02
CA TYR A 20 11.80 -4.86 -2.63
C TYR A 20 11.52 -3.53 -1.92
N ALA A 21 12.39 -2.53 -2.10
CA ALA A 21 12.23 -1.20 -1.51
C ALA A 21 10.96 -0.52 -2.05
N THR A 22 10.73 -0.58 -3.37
CA THR A 22 9.51 -0.06 -3.99
C THR A 22 8.25 -0.75 -3.47
N SER A 23 8.30 -2.07 -3.30
CA SER A 23 7.17 -2.83 -2.76
C SER A 23 6.86 -2.47 -1.30
N THR A 24 7.89 -2.23 -0.47
CA THR A 24 7.70 -1.75 0.91
C THR A 24 7.09 -0.35 0.96
N GLU A 25 7.58 0.55 0.12
CA GLU A 25 7.02 1.90 0.00
C GLU A 25 5.55 1.86 -0.43
N ASN A 26 5.21 1.05 -1.43
CA ASN A 26 3.82 0.91 -1.88
C ASN A 26 2.90 0.36 -0.77
N ARG A 27 3.37 -0.59 0.05
CA ARG A 27 2.62 -1.09 1.22
C ARG A 27 2.39 0.01 2.25
N ARG A 28 3.44 0.76 2.59
CA ARG A 28 3.36 1.86 3.56
C ARG A 28 2.36 2.92 3.10
N LEU A 29 2.48 3.37 1.85
CA LEU A 29 1.56 4.34 1.24
C LEU A 29 0.10 3.86 1.23
N MET A 30 -0.12 2.60 0.84
CA MET A 30 -1.46 2.01 0.83
C MET A 30 -2.06 1.96 2.24
N TRP A 31 -1.28 1.54 3.23
CA TRP A 31 -1.73 1.48 4.61
C TRP A 31 -2.06 2.87 5.18
N GLU A 32 -1.12 3.81 5.09
CA GLU A 32 -1.22 5.11 5.76
C GLU A 32 -2.22 6.06 5.12
N TYR A 33 -2.36 6.02 3.79
CA TYR A 33 -3.22 6.98 3.09
C TYR A 33 -4.59 6.44 2.72
N ILE A 34 -4.77 5.13 2.64
CA ILE A 34 -6.02 4.55 2.11
C ILE A 34 -6.66 3.64 3.15
N ILE A 35 -5.99 2.56 3.51
CA ILE A 35 -6.61 1.49 4.31
C ILE A 35 -6.93 1.95 5.73
N TRP A 36 -5.94 2.48 6.45
CA TRP A 36 -6.15 2.87 7.85
C TRP A 36 -7.13 4.04 7.98
N PRO A 37 -7.00 5.12 7.19
CA PRO A 37 -8.00 6.20 7.21
C PRO A 37 -9.41 5.71 6.87
N LEU A 38 -9.57 4.80 5.89
CA LEU A 38 -10.88 4.25 5.54
C LEU A 38 -11.50 3.44 6.69
N ILE A 39 -10.70 2.63 7.36
CA ILE A 39 -11.14 1.83 8.52
C ILE A 39 -11.59 2.73 9.67
N LEU A 40 -10.84 3.81 9.95
CA LEU A 40 -11.21 4.79 10.98
C LEU A 40 -12.47 5.57 10.59
N GLU A 41 -12.59 6.00 9.32
CA GLU A 41 -13.75 6.73 8.81
C GLU A 41 -15.03 5.88 8.87
N LEU A 42 -14.96 4.61 8.49
CA LEU A 42 -16.10 3.70 8.54
C LEU A 42 -16.40 3.19 9.95
N ASN A 43 -15.42 3.30 10.87
CA ASN A 43 -15.44 2.67 12.20
C ASN A 43 -15.83 1.18 12.15
N LYS A 44 -15.34 0.48 11.12
CA LYS A 44 -15.59 -0.93 10.84
C LYS A 44 -14.27 -1.61 10.53
N ASN A 45 -14.13 -2.87 10.95
CA ASN A 45 -12.95 -3.68 10.67
C ASN A 45 -12.93 -4.27 9.25
N TYR A 46 -13.86 -3.87 8.39
CA TYR A 46 -13.97 -4.30 7.01
C TYR A 46 -14.52 -3.18 6.13
N PHE A 47 -14.27 -3.29 4.83
CA PHE A 47 -14.76 -2.38 3.79
C PHE A 47 -15.02 -3.13 2.48
N THR A 48 -15.82 -2.53 1.63
CA THR A 48 -16.16 -3.02 0.29
C THR A 48 -15.14 -2.54 -0.76
N PRO A 49 -15.03 -3.22 -1.92
CA PRO A 49 -14.26 -2.73 -3.06
C PRO A 49 -14.66 -1.32 -3.49
N GLU A 50 -15.94 -0.96 -3.41
CA GLU A 50 -16.44 0.36 -3.79
C GLU A 50 -15.91 1.45 -2.85
N GLU A 51 -16.02 1.25 -1.53
CA GLU A 51 -15.47 2.16 -0.51
C GLU A 51 -13.95 2.34 -0.69
N TYR A 52 -13.23 1.23 -0.95
CA TYR A 52 -11.80 1.27 -1.28
C TYR A 52 -11.52 2.09 -2.55
N HIS A 53 -12.24 1.86 -3.64
CA HIS A 53 -12.02 2.57 -4.89
C HIS A 53 -12.31 4.06 -4.76
N LYS A 54 -13.35 4.44 -4.00
CA LYS A 54 -13.67 5.84 -3.70
C LYS A 54 -12.52 6.52 -2.94
N MET A 55 -12.07 5.92 -1.84
CA MET A 55 -10.94 6.45 -1.05
C MET A 55 -9.65 6.53 -1.88
N ARG A 56 -9.31 5.45 -2.60
CA ARG A 56 -8.12 5.39 -3.46
C ARG A 56 -8.12 6.48 -4.53
N ASN A 57 -9.25 6.69 -5.21
CA ASN A 57 -9.35 7.68 -6.27
C ASN A 57 -9.20 9.10 -5.70
N LYS A 58 -9.82 9.39 -4.55
CA LYS A 58 -9.66 10.65 -3.81
C LYS A 58 -8.18 10.91 -3.50
N VAL A 59 -7.50 9.95 -2.86
CA VAL A 59 -6.08 10.07 -2.50
C VAL A 59 -5.19 10.21 -3.75
N SER A 60 -5.51 9.52 -4.84
CA SER A 60 -4.74 9.60 -6.09
C SER A 60 -4.74 11.03 -6.65
N ILE A 61 -5.88 11.70 -6.63
CA ILE A 61 -6.03 13.09 -7.07
C ILE A 61 -5.32 14.03 -6.10
N GLU A 62 -5.60 13.93 -4.80
CA GLU A 62 -5.08 14.85 -3.77
C GLU A 62 -3.55 14.77 -3.63
N LYS A 63 -2.97 13.57 -3.66
CA LYS A 63 -1.54 13.33 -3.45
C LYS A 63 -0.75 13.18 -4.75
N LYS A 64 -1.42 13.22 -5.92
CA LYS A 64 -0.82 12.96 -7.24
C LYS A 64 -0.08 11.61 -7.31
N ILE A 65 -0.59 10.60 -6.62
CA ILE A 65 0.00 9.26 -6.60
C ILE A 65 -0.71 8.39 -7.65
N PRO A 66 0.01 7.74 -8.57
CA PRO A 66 -0.60 6.87 -9.56
C PRO A 66 -1.33 5.67 -8.93
N ILE A 67 -2.52 5.36 -9.45
CA ILE A 67 -3.33 4.20 -9.03
C ILE A 67 -2.52 2.89 -9.12
N SER A 68 -1.62 2.76 -10.10
CA SER A 68 -0.77 1.57 -10.28
C SER A 68 0.12 1.28 -9.07
N LYS A 69 0.66 2.30 -8.39
CA LYS A 69 1.44 2.13 -7.15
C LYS A 69 0.56 1.63 -6.01
N MET A 70 -0.67 2.15 -5.94
CA MET A 70 -1.65 1.78 -4.91
C MET A 70 -2.11 0.33 -5.09
N SER A 71 -2.46 -0.09 -6.31
CA SER A 71 -2.89 -1.47 -6.59
C SER A 71 -1.84 -2.50 -6.16
N GLY A 72 -0.55 -2.24 -6.40
CA GLY A 72 0.54 -3.10 -5.92
C GLY A 72 0.66 -3.13 -4.39
N GLY A 73 0.36 -2.01 -3.72
CA GLY A 73 0.29 -1.93 -2.27
C GLY A 73 -0.81 -2.83 -1.69
N LEU A 74 -2.04 -2.77 -2.23
CA LEU A 74 -3.17 -3.57 -1.75
C LEU A 74 -2.87 -5.07 -1.84
N VAL A 75 -2.45 -5.54 -3.02
CA VAL A 75 -2.08 -6.96 -3.24
C VAL A 75 -1.00 -7.38 -2.23
N SER A 76 -0.02 -6.51 -2.00
CA SER A 76 1.03 -6.83 -1.07
C SER A 76 0.61 -6.83 0.40
N LEU A 77 -0.43 -6.09 0.80
CA LEU A 77 -1.00 -6.16 2.15
C LEU A 77 -1.77 -7.47 2.36
N LEU A 78 -2.49 -7.95 1.34
CA LEU A 78 -3.15 -9.26 1.33
C LEU A 78 -2.13 -10.38 1.51
N LEU A 79 -1.04 -10.37 0.73
CA LEU A 79 0.04 -11.35 0.83
C LEU A 79 0.74 -11.35 2.20
N LYS A 80 0.67 -10.26 2.96
CA LYS A 80 1.23 -10.15 4.32
C LYS A 80 0.24 -10.53 5.42
N GLY A 81 -1.00 -10.88 5.07
CA GLY A 81 -2.05 -11.20 6.04
C GLY A 81 -2.50 -10.00 6.87
N ILE A 82 -2.13 -8.77 6.48
CA ILE A 82 -2.60 -7.54 7.13
C ILE A 82 -4.07 -7.31 6.75
N LEU A 83 -4.39 -7.62 5.49
CA LEU A 83 -5.74 -7.67 4.97
C LEU A 83 -6.09 -9.12 4.61
N THR A 84 -7.37 -9.42 4.70
CA THR A 84 -7.98 -10.63 4.16
C THR A 84 -9.11 -10.23 3.23
N GLN A 85 -9.33 -10.99 2.17
CA GLN A 85 -10.45 -10.76 1.25
C GLN A 85 -11.39 -11.95 1.34
N ASP A 86 -12.65 -11.68 1.68
CA ASP A 86 -13.73 -12.67 1.65
C ASP A 86 -14.81 -12.19 0.69
N LYS A 87 -14.95 -12.89 -0.45
CA LYS A 87 -15.90 -12.61 -1.54
C LYS A 87 -15.98 -11.12 -1.90
N LYS A 88 -16.84 -10.38 -1.21
CA LYS A 88 -17.19 -8.96 -1.44
C LYS A 88 -16.58 -7.97 -0.46
N TYR A 89 -15.79 -8.42 0.51
CA TYR A 89 -15.24 -7.56 1.56
C TYR A 89 -13.75 -7.77 1.75
N TYR A 90 -13.09 -6.70 2.17
CA TYR A 90 -11.75 -6.72 2.72
C TYR A 90 -11.83 -6.46 4.22
N SER A 91 -11.11 -7.25 5.01
CA SER A 91 -11.10 -7.13 6.47
C SER A 91 -9.68 -7.00 6.98
N ILE A 92 -9.47 -6.14 7.99
CA ILE A 92 -8.18 -6.02 8.68
C ILE A 92 -7.93 -7.22 9.59
N HIS A 93 -6.66 -7.53 9.83
CA HIS A 93 -6.26 -8.53 10.80
C HIS A 93 -6.83 -8.21 12.19
N TYR A 94 -7.37 -9.21 12.89
CA TYR A 94 -8.13 -9.03 14.15
C TYR A 94 -7.34 -8.30 15.25
N LYS A 95 -6.02 -8.46 15.28
CA LYS A 95 -5.12 -7.74 16.22
C LYS A 95 -5.14 -6.22 16.07
N LEU A 96 -5.60 -5.70 14.93
CA LEU A 96 -5.66 -4.26 14.67
C LEU A 96 -6.98 -3.63 15.16
N ILE A 97 -8.00 -4.44 15.46
CA ILE A 97 -9.32 -3.98 15.92
C ILE A 97 -9.23 -3.14 17.21
N PRO A 98 -8.42 -3.49 18.23
CA PRO A 98 -8.26 -2.65 19.42
C PRO A 98 -7.75 -1.23 19.10
N TYR A 99 -6.87 -1.08 18.11
CA TYR A 99 -6.33 0.22 17.69
C TYR A 99 -7.40 1.06 16.98
N MET A 100 -8.22 0.41 16.14
CA MET A 100 -9.36 1.06 15.48
C MET A 100 -10.37 1.56 16.51
N ARG A 101 -10.73 0.71 17.50
CA ARG A 101 -11.68 1.08 18.56
C ARG A 101 -11.20 2.26 19.42
N LYS A 102 -9.89 2.41 19.57
CA LYS A 102 -9.26 3.53 20.30
C LYS A 102 -9.02 4.75 19.40
N ASN A 103 -9.35 4.67 18.11
CA ASN A 103 -9.08 5.71 17.11
C ASN A 103 -7.62 6.18 17.09
N ILE A 104 -6.68 5.23 17.21
CA ILE A 104 -5.25 5.51 17.30
C ILE A 104 -4.62 5.54 15.91
N HIS A 105 -3.68 6.47 15.68
CA HIS A 105 -2.83 6.42 14.51
C HIS A 105 -1.94 5.17 14.55
N LEU A 106 -1.98 4.37 13.49
CA LEU A 106 -1.23 3.12 13.41
C LEU A 106 -0.34 3.16 12.17
N ASP A 107 0.98 3.23 12.36
CA ASP A 107 1.94 3.21 11.26
C ASP A 107 2.14 1.78 10.73
N TYR A 108 2.62 1.66 9.49
CA TYR A 108 2.79 0.36 8.84
C TYR A 108 3.80 -0.56 9.55
N GLU A 109 4.82 -0.02 10.22
CA GLU A 109 5.84 -0.84 10.89
C GLU A 109 5.27 -1.48 12.16
N THR A 110 4.49 -0.73 12.93
CA THR A 110 3.75 -1.25 14.09
C THR A 110 2.77 -2.34 13.65
N VAL A 111 1.99 -2.12 12.58
CA VAL A 111 1.10 -3.16 12.02
C VAL A 111 1.87 -4.45 11.71
N LEU A 112 3.03 -4.33 11.08
CA LEU A 112 3.80 -5.49 10.67
C LEU A 112 4.29 -6.28 11.88
N ARG A 113 4.69 -5.61 12.96
CA ARG A 113 5.08 -6.25 14.23
C ARG A 113 3.89 -6.93 14.88
N GLU A 114 2.75 -6.26 14.95
CA GLU A 114 1.52 -6.80 15.55
C GLU A 114 1.01 -8.05 14.81
N VAL A 115 0.94 -7.99 13.48
CA VAL A 115 0.46 -9.13 12.68
C VAL A 115 1.42 -10.31 12.77
N ARG A 116 2.74 -10.07 12.84
CA ARG A 116 3.76 -11.14 12.90
C ARG A 116 4.04 -11.70 14.30
N SER A 117 3.67 -11.00 15.37
CA SER A 117 3.90 -11.50 16.72
C SER A 117 3.22 -12.86 16.87
N LYS A 118 3.98 -13.87 17.34
CA LYS A 118 3.37 -15.16 17.68
C LYS A 118 2.49 -14.96 18.92
N LYS A 119 1.41 -15.74 19.01
CA LYS A 119 0.63 -15.85 20.24
C LYS A 119 1.51 -16.36 21.38
#